data_AF-A0A6A3RLA4-F1
#
_entry.id   AF-A0A6A3RLA4-F1
#
_cell.length_a   1.000
_cell.length_b   1.000
_cell.length_c   1.000
_cell.angle_alpha   90.00
_cell.angle_beta   90.00
_cell.angle_gamma   90.00
#
_symmetry.space_group_name_H-M   'P 1'
#
loop_
_entity.id
_entity.type
_entity.pdbx_description
1 polymer ?
#
loop_
_entity_poly.entity_id
_entity_poly.type
_entity_poly.pdbx_seq_one_letter_code
_entity_poly.pdbx_strand_id
1 'polypeptide(L)'
;MPQQLTVFLLPFRGALTTAPANGQCAYAALYASTTTTVSFTSEVVREANVVKRSVSTLMMTNIANDVACKVLDPGRELQRLYPSHPAPPNPAVATTA
;
A
#
# COMPACT_ATOMS: atom_id res chain seq x y z
N MET A 1 21.39 -13.66 -18.88
CA MET A 1 21.67 -13.73 -17.42
C MET A 1 20.83 -12.66 -16.74
N PRO A 2 20.16 -12.93 -15.61
CA PRO A 2 19.42 -11.90 -14.89
C PRO A 2 20.39 -10.82 -14.37
N GLN A 3 20.06 -9.55 -14.58
CA GLN A 3 20.86 -8.44 -14.06
C GLN A 3 20.86 -8.49 -12.52
N GLN A 4 22.05 -8.44 -11.90
CA GLN A 4 22.14 -8.35 -10.45
C GLN A 4 21.58 -6.99 -9.98
N LEU A 5 20.71 -7.02 -8.97
CA LEU A 5 20.04 -5.83 -8.44
C LEU A 5 21.02 -4.69 -8.08
N THR A 6 22.17 -5.04 -7.50
CA THR A 6 23.21 -4.07 -7.16
C THR A 6 23.75 -3.34 -8.38
N VAL A 7 23.90 -4.03 -9.52
CA VAL A 7 24.36 -3.44 -10.78
C VAL A 7 23.30 -2.50 -11.35
N PHE A 8 22.02 -2.87 -11.22
CA PHE A 8 20.90 -2.03 -11.63
C PHE A 8 20.80 -0.72 -10.83
N LEU A 9 21.16 -0.72 -9.54
CA LEU A 9 21.03 0.46 -8.67
C LEU A 9 22.15 1.50 -8.83
N LEU A 10 23.29 1.13 -9.41
CA LEU A 10 24.47 2.00 -9.58
C LEU A 10 24.18 3.35 -10.27
N PRO A 11 23.47 3.40 -11.42
CA PRO A 11 23.20 4.67 -12.10
C PRO A 11 22.37 5.66 -11.27
N PHE A 12 21.57 5.14 -10.34
CA PHE A 12 20.68 5.92 -9.49
C PHE A 12 21.34 6.33 -8.17
N ARG A 13 22.61 5.93 -7.93
CA ARG A 13 23.25 5.98 -6.61
C ARG A 13 22.39 5.33 -5.53
N GLY A 14 21.63 4.31 -5.92
CA GLY A 14 20.69 3.61 -5.05
C GLY A 14 21.40 2.61 -4.14
N ALA A 15 20.85 2.40 -2.96
CA ALA A 15 21.25 1.35 -2.04
C ALA A 15 20.04 0.48 -1.68
N LEU A 16 20.24 -0.83 -1.60
CA LEU A 16 19.20 -1.74 -1.15
C LEU A 16 18.92 -1.48 0.34
N THR A 17 17.67 -1.14 0.65
CA THR A 17 17.21 -0.98 2.04
C THR A 17 16.27 -2.13 2.39
N THR A 18 16.60 -2.85 3.46
CA THR A 18 15.78 -3.97 3.94
C THR A 18 14.70 -3.46 4.88
N ALA A 19 13.43 -3.65 4.51
CA ALA A 19 12.30 -3.38 5.39
C ALA A 19 11.93 -4.61 6.24
N PRO A 20 11.47 -4.44 7.48
CA PRO A 20 11.08 -5.55 8.34
C PRO A 20 9.82 -6.26 7.81
N ALA A 21 9.79 -7.59 7.92
CA ALA A 21 8.67 -8.44 7.51
C ALA A 21 7.56 -8.51 8.58
N ASN A 22 7.09 -7.36 9.07
CA ASN A 22 6.12 -7.24 10.17
C ASN A 22 4.72 -6.79 9.69
N GLY A 23 4.42 -6.96 8.40
CA GLY A 23 3.16 -6.48 7.80
C GLY A 23 3.10 -4.96 7.55
N GLN A 24 4.17 -4.21 7.83
CA GLN A 24 4.28 -2.78 7.47
C GLN A 24 5.36 -2.52 6.40
N CYS A 25 5.93 -3.56 5.78
CA CYS A 25 7.07 -3.45 4.87
C CYS A 25 6.84 -2.47 3.71
N ALA A 26 5.63 -2.38 3.17
CA ALA A 26 5.29 -1.45 2.10
C ALA A 26 5.36 0.02 2.55
N TYR A 27 4.76 0.34 3.70
CA TYR A 27 4.79 1.70 4.26
C TYR A 27 6.19 2.08 4.76
N ALA A 28 6.90 1.12 5.33
CA ALA A 28 8.30 1.24 5.72
C ALA A 28 9.21 1.55 4.53
N ALA A 29 9.04 0.85 3.40
CA ALA A 29 9.79 1.09 2.17
C ALA A 29 9.42 2.45 1.53
N LEU A 30 8.15 2.82 1.55
CA LEU A 30 7.68 4.13 1.06
C LEU A 30 8.22 5.29 1.92
N TYR A 31 8.24 5.13 3.23
CA TYR A 31 8.90 6.11 4.10
C TYR A 31 10.40 6.18 3.80
N ALA A 32 11.07 5.03 3.68
CA ALA A 32 12.50 4.98 3.39
C ALA A 32 12.89 5.67 2.07
N SER A 33 12.04 5.60 1.03
CA SER A 33 12.32 6.30 -0.24
C SER A 33 12.27 7.83 -0.14
N THR A 34 11.68 8.38 0.92
CA THR A 34 11.63 9.83 1.17
C THR A 34 12.78 10.34 2.04
N THR A 35 13.68 9.45 2.46
CA THR A 35 14.78 9.75 3.40
C THR A 35 16.09 9.17 2.90
N THR A 36 17.23 9.64 3.42
CA THR A 36 18.56 9.28 2.89
C THR A 36 19.11 7.96 3.40
N THR A 37 18.75 7.52 4.61
CA THR A 37 19.15 6.23 5.21
C THR A 37 18.26 5.94 6.41
N VAL A 38 17.66 4.75 6.46
CA VAL A 38 16.73 4.39 7.55
C VAL A 38 17.22 3.16 8.29
N SER A 39 17.69 3.36 9.52
CA SER A 39 17.74 2.28 10.52
C SER A 39 16.33 2.12 11.10
N PHE A 40 15.76 0.92 11.05
CA PHE A 40 14.40 0.69 11.56
C PHE A 40 14.35 0.77 13.09
N THR A 41 14.11 1.98 13.60
CA THR A 41 13.88 2.29 15.02
C THR A 41 12.37 2.41 15.31
N SER A 42 12.01 2.52 16.59
CA SER A 42 10.62 2.81 17.00
C SER A 42 10.11 4.13 16.44
N GLU A 43 10.98 5.13 16.28
CA GLU A 43 10.65 6.41 15.65
C GLU A 43 10.31 6.24 14.16
N VAL A 44 11.11 5.47 13.42
CA VAL A 44 10.83 5.14 12.02
C VAL A 44 9.49 4.41 11.87
N VAL A 45 9.17 3.50 12.80
CA VAL A 45 7.87 2.83 12.80
C VAL A 45 6.73 3.84 13.03
N ARG A 46 6.92 4.82 13.91
CA ARG A 46 5.96 5.91 14.12
C ARG A 46 5.73 6.71 12.84
N GLU A 47 6.79 7.12 12.16
CA GLU A 47 6.68 7.90 10.92
C GLU A 47 6.07 7.07 9.77
N ALA A 48 6.43 5.79 9.65
CA ALA A 48 5.79 4.89 8.69
C ALA A 48 4.27 4.74 8.97
N ASN A 49 3.85 4.79 10.24
CA ASN A 49 2.43 4.80 10.59
C ASN A 49 1.73 6.11 10.23
N VAL A 50 2.44 7.25 10.25
CA VAL A 50 1.92 8.52 9.73
C VAL A 50 1.68 8.41 8.22
N VAL A 51 2.65 7.87 7.47
CA VAL A 51 2.51 7.62 6.03
C VAL A 51 1.33 6.69 5.76
N LYS A 52 1.22 5.58 6.51
CA LYS A 52 0.09 4.66 6.42
C LYS A 52 -1.25 5.35 6.62
N ARG A 53 -1.37 6.17 7.67
CA ARG A 53 -2.60 6.93 7.94
C ARG A 53 -2.96 7.82 6.77
N SER A 54 -2.01 8.59 6.25
CA SER A 54 -2.24 9.50 5.11
C SER A 54 -2.69 8.75 3.86
N VAL A 55 -2.04 7.62 3.53
CA VAL A 55 -2.42 6.77 2.40
C VAL A 55 -3.82 6.20 2.57
N SER A 56 -4.14 5.64 3.75
CA SER A 56 -5.47 5.11 4.03
C SER A 56 -6.55 6.19 3.99
N THR A 57 -6.27 7.39 4.51
CA THR A 57 -7.20 8.52 4.41
C THR A 57 -7.47 8.89 2.96
N LEU A 58 -6.44 9.07 2.14
CA LEU A 58 -6.60 9.38 0.72
C LEU A 58 -7.41 8.30 -0.02
N MET A 59 -7.12 7.03 0.24
CA MET A 59 -7.86 5.90 -0.33
C MET A 59 -9.35 5.97 0.04
N MET A 60 -9.66 6.14 1.33
CA MET A 60 -11.04 6.20 1.79
C MET A 60 -11.79 7.45 1.32
N THR A 61 -11.11 8.60 1.22
CA THR A 61 -11.75 9.82 0.70
C THR A 61 -12.08 9.71 -0.79
N ASN A 62 -11.26 8.99 -1.56
CA ASN A 62 -11.47 8.83 -3.00
C ASN A 62 -12.32 7.62 -3.38
N ILE A 63 -12.66 6.73 -2.43
CA ILE A 63 -13.31 5.45 -2.73
C ILE A 63 -14.61 5.62 -3.53
N ALA A 64 -15.43 6.63 -3.20
CA ALA A 64 -16.67 6.90 -3.93
C ALA A 64 -16.41 7.33 -5.38
N ASN A 65 -15.37 8.13 -5.61
CA ASN A 65 -14.94 8.56 -6.93
C ASN A 65 -14.36 7.39 -7.72
N ASP A 66 -13.55 6.55 -7.09
CA ASP A 66 -12.94 5.37 -7.72
C ASP A 66 -14.02 4.38 -8.20
N VAL A 67 -15.11 4.24 -7.43
CA VAL A 67 -16.28 3.45 -7.84
C VAL A 67 -17.04 4.13 -8.97
N ALA A 68 -17.30 5.44 -8.89
CA ALA A 68 -17.98 6.18 -9.96
C ALA A 68 -17.20 6.14 -11.29
N CYS A 69 -15.88 6.19 -11.22
CA CYS A 69 -14.97 6.06 -12.36
C CYS A 69 -14.73 4.61 -12.81
N LYS A 70 -15.35 3.61 -12.16
CA LYS A 70 -15.20 2.18 -12.44
C LYS A 70 -13.76 1.66 -12.30
N VAL A 71 -12.93 2.36 -11.53
CA VAL A 71 -11.58 1.92 -11.14
C VAL A 71 -11.66 0.84 -10.06
N LEU A 72 -12.69 0.93 -9.21
CA LEU A 72 -12.96 -0.03 -8.13
C LEU A 72 -14.36 -0.63 -8.29
N ASP A 73 -14.46 -1.96 -8.21
CA ASP A 73 -15.72 -2.68 -8.06
C ASP A 73 -15.75 -3.31 -6.65
N PRO A 74 -16.50 -2.71 -5.70
CA PRO A 74 -16.55 -3.18 -4.32
C PRO A 74 -17.09 -4.61 -4.19
N GLY A 75 -18.06 -5.01 -5.04
CA GLY A 75 -18.63 -6.36 -5.01
C GLY A 75 -17.59 -7.39 -5.41
N ARG A 76 -16.86 -7.10 -6.50
CA ARG A 76 -15.76 -7.95 -6.97
C ARG A 76 -14.62 -8.04 -5.95
N GLU A 77 -14.21 -6.92 -5.35
CA GLU A 77 -13.16 -6.92 -4.33
C GLU A 77 -13.57 -7.68 -3.06
N LEU A 78 -14.82 -7.51 -2.60
CA LEU A 78 -15.35 -8.28 -1.48
C LEU A 78 -15.35 -9.78 -1.76
N GLN A 79 -15.77 -10.20 -2.96
CA GLN A 79 -15.76 -11.60 -3.34
C GLN A 79 -14.33 -12.15 -3.50
N ARG A 80 -13.37 -11.33 -3.93
CA ARG A 80 -11.95 -11.70 -3.98
C ARG A 80 -11.37 -11.90 -2.58
N LEU A 81 -11.72 -11.03 -1.63
CA LEU A 81 -11.24 -11.09 -0.25
C LEU A 81 -11.93 -12.19 0.57
N TYR A 82 -13.21 -12.44 0.31
CA TYR A 82 -14.04 -13.40 1.03
C TYR A 82 -14.80 -14.31 0.05
N PRO A 83 -14.13 -15.28 -0.59
CA PRO A 83 -14.72 -16.09 -1.67
C PRO A 83 -15.91 -16.94 -1.25
N SER A 84 -15.96 -17.33 0.02
CA SER A 84 -17.05 -18.12 0.61
C SER A 84 -18.27 -17.27 1.02
N HIS A 85 -18.16 -15.94 0.96
CA HIS A 85 -19.23 -15.05 1.37
C HIS A 85 -20.17 -14.78 0.18
N PRO A 86 -21.50 -14.86 0.37
CA PRO A 86 -22.45 -14.53 -0.69
C PRO A 86 -22.26 -13.08 -1.14
N ALA A 87 -22.36 -12.85 -2.45
CA ALA A 87 -22.22 -11.52 -3.03
C ALA A 87 -23.25 -10.55 -2.41
N PRO A 88 -22.87 -9.29 -2.14
CA PRO A 88 -23.81 -8.31 -1.62
C PRO A 88 -25.02 -8.17 -2.56
N PRO A 89 -26.26 -8.23 -2.06
CA PRO A 89 -27.46 -8.21 -2.90
C PRO A 89 -27.70 -6.87 -3.59
N ASN A 90 -27.03 -5.80 -3.15
CA ASN A 90 -27.10 -4.49 -3.77
C ASN A 90 -25.70 -3.85 -3.81
N PRO A 91 -25.17 -3.45 -4.99
CA PRO A 91 -23.87 -2.81 -5.11
C PRO A 91 -23.76 -1.49 -4.34
N ALA A 92 -24.87 -0.78 -4.12
CA ALA A 92 -24.89 0.44 -3.31
C ALA A 92 -24.51 0.19 -1.84
N VAL A 93 -24.84 -0.99 -1.29
CA VAL A 93 -24.49 -1.36 0.10
C VAL A 93 -22.99 -1.43 0.28
N ALA A 94 -22.25 -1.84 -0.76
CA ALA A 94 -20.80 -1.93 -0.73
C ALA A 94 -20.09 -0.56 -0.87
N THR A 95 -20.84 0.52 -1.08
CA THR A 95 -20.31 1.90 -1.20
C THR A 95 -20.78 2.85 -0.09
N THR A 96 -21.76 2.44 0.72
CA THR A 96 -22.20 3.23 1.88
C THR A 96 -21.14 3.15 2.98
N ALA A 97 -20.52 4.29 3.28
CA ALA A 97 -19.59 4.48 4.40
C ALA A 97 -20.33 4.67 5.73
#